data_AF-A0A2M9ZII1-F1
#
_entry.id   AF-A0A2M9ZII1-F1
#
_cell.length_a   1.000
_cell.length_b   1.000
_cell.length_c   1.000
_cell.angle_alpha   90.00
_cell.angle_beta   90.00
_cell.angle_gamma   90.00
#
_symmetry.space_group_name_H-M   'P 1'
#
loop_
_entity.id
_entity.type
_entity.pdbx_description
1 polymer ?
#
loop_
_entity_poly.entity_id
_entity_poly.type
_entity_poly.pdbx_seq_one_letter_code
_entity_poly.pdbx_strand_id
1 'polypeptide(L)'
;MKRLLCIASLALFTSLALPATLSADGCYLCGSGSSDACRDYCRYYGEETWDNRKKCENAGCRVSGTGSCPSASNYHVCDAVGTNSKTKKDVLVSLLRN
;
A
#
# COMPACT_ATOMS: atom_id res chain seq x y z
N MET A 1 -47.03 -30.58 -9.05
CA MET A 1 -45.62 -30.89 -9.42
C MET A 1 -44.85 -29.74 -10.08
N LYS A 2 -45.47 -28.75 -10.75
CA LYS A 2 -44.75 -27.70 -11.52
C LYS A 2 -44.32 -26.46 -10.71
N ARG A 3 -44.89 -26.27 -9.51
CA ARG A 3 -44.59 -25.12 -8.62
C ARG A 3 -43.34 -25.33 -7.74
N LEU A 4 -42.91 -26.58 -7.57
CA LEU A 4 -41.73 -26.94 -6.78
C LEU A 4 -40.42 -26.77 -7.56
N LEU A 5 -40.46 -26.83 -8.90
CA LEU A 5 -39.27 -26.58 -9.74
C LEU A 5 -38.86 -25.10 -9.76
N CYS A 6 -39.79 -24.16 -9.61
CA CYS A 6 -39.50 -22.73 -9.67
C CYS A 6 -38.81 -22.17 -8.42
N ILE A 7 -38.97 -22.85 -7.27
CA ILE A 7 -38.39 -22.40 -6.00
C ILE A 7 -36.93 -22.87 -5.88
N ALA A 8 -36.60 -24.02 -6.48
CA ALA A 8 -35.24 -24.57 -6.49
C ALA A 8 -34.26 -23.77 -7.37
N SER A 9 -34.75 -23.06 -8.39
CA SER A 9 -33.91 -22.23 -9.28
C SER A 9 -33.59 -20.84 -8.73
N LEU A 10 -34.37 -20.33 -7.77
CA LEU A 10 -34.14 -18.99 -7.20
C LEU A 10 -33.18 -19.00 -5.99
N ALA A 11 -32.93 -20.16 -5.41
CA ALA A 11 -32.04 -20.31 -4.24
C ALA A 11 -30.55 -20.41 -4.60
N LEU A 12 -30.19 -20.49 -5.90
CA LEU A 12 -28.81 -20.73 -6.33
C LEU A 12 -28.03 -19.45 -6.72
N PHE A 13 -28.66 -18.26 -6.65
CA PHE A 13 -28.07 -17.01 -7.11
C PHE A 13 -27.57 -16.07 -6.01
N THR A 14 -27.72 -16.41 -4.72
CA THR A 14 -27.40 -15.48 -3.61
C THR A 14 -25.99 -15.60 -3.03
N SER A 15 -25.12 -16.46 -3.57
CA SER A 15 -23.83 -16.77 -2.94
C SER A 15 -22.59 -16.05 -3.51
N LEU A 16 -22.72 -14.99 -4.32
CA LEU A 16 -21.55 -14.39 -5.00
C LEU A 16 -21.39 -12.87 -4.85
N ALA A 17 -21.56 -12.34 -3.64
CA ALA A 17 -21.22 -10.94 -3.34
C ALA A 17 -20.48 -10.81 -2.01
N LEU A 18 -19.31 -11.45 -1.89
CA LEU A 18 -18.30 -11.00 -0.94
C LEU A 18 -17.49 -9.92 -1.65
N PRO A 19 -17.42 -8.67 -1.15
CA PRO A 19 -16.43 -7.73 -1.62
C PRO A 19 -15.07 -8.29 -1.22
N ALA A 20 -14.41 -8.98 -2.15
CA ALA A 20 -13.02 -9.29 -1.99
C ALA A 20 -12.30 -7.95 -1.98
N THR A 21 -11.89 -7.50 -0.79
CA THR A 21 -10.93 -6.40 -0.65
C THR A 21 -9.61 -6.93 -1.19
N LEU A 22 -9.46 -6.96 -2.52
CA LEU A 22 -8.18 -7.16 -3.18
C LEU A 22 -7.36 -5.89 -2.90
N SER A 23 -6.78 -5.85 -1.71
CA SER A 23 -5.76 -4.90 -1.35
C SER A 23 -4.50 -5.34 -2.10
N ALA A 24 -4.31 -4.81 -3.30
CA ALA A 24 -3.14 -5.12 -4.10
C ALA A 24 -1.98 -4.26 -3.62
N ASP A 25 -0.91 -4.90 -3.15
CA ASP A 25 0.35 -4.21 -2.87
C ASP A 25 0.80 -3.47 -4.13
N GLY A 26 1.26 -2.24 -3.95
CA GLY A 26 1.58 -1.34 -5.06
C GLY A 26 2.83 -0.53 -4.76
N CYS A 27 3.27 0.24 -5.76
CA CYS A 27 4.40 1.14 -5.61
C CYS A 27 4.01 2.56 -5.97
N TYR A 28 4.63 3.52 -5.29
CA TYR A 28 4.69 4.88 -5.75
C TYR A 28 5.96 5.09 -6.58
N LEU A 29 5.85 5.90 -7.62
CA LEU A 29 6.96 6.39 -8.41
C LEU A 29 7.66 7.49 -7.61
N CYS A 30 8.97 7.38 -7.43
CA CYS A 30 9.77 8.40 -6.76
C CYS A 30 10.41 9.31 -7.81
N GLY A 31 10.20 10.62 -7.67
CA GLY A 31 10.73 11.63 -8.57
C GLY A 31 12.10 12.17 -8.15
N SER A 32 12.62 13.10 -8.94
CA SER A 32 13.87 13.82 -8.63
C SER A 32 13.79 14.47 -7.25
N GLY A 33 14.85 14.31 -6.45
CA GLY A 33 14.91 14.78 -5.05
C GLY A 33 14.53 13.73 -4.00
N SER A 34 14.25 12.50 -4.43
CA SER A 34 14.12 11.36 -3.52
C SER A 34 15.47 10.92 -2.96
N SER A 35 15.46 10.28 -1.80
CA SER A 35 16.65 9.69 -1.16
C SER A 35 17.23 8.55 -2.01
N ASP A 36 18.51 8.23 -1.83
CA ASP A 36 19.17 7.13 -2.55
C ASP A 36 18.51 5.76 -2.30
N ALA A 37 17.99 5.57 -1.07
CA ALA A 37 17.24 4.39 -0.68
C ALA A 37 15.87 4.27 -1.40
N CYS A 38 15.24 5.40 -1.74
CA CYS A 38 13.94 5.48 -2.40
C CYS A 38 14.05 6.12 -3.79
N ARG A 39 15.14 5.88 -4.52
CA ARG A 39 15.44 6.66 -5.74
C ARG A 39 14.39 6.47 -6.83
N ASP A 40 13.93 5.22 -7.02
CA ASP A 40 13.10 4.86 -8.17
C ASP A 40 11.65 4.59 -7.75
N TYR A 41 11.43 3.79 -6.70
CA TYR A 41 10.09 3.43 -6.23
C TYR A 41 9.99 3.32 -4.70
N CYS A 42 8.77 3.45 -4.19
CA CYS A 42 8.43 3.12 -2.81
C CYS A 42 7.25 2.16 -2.76
N ARG A 43 7.46 0.96 -2.22
CA ARG A 43 6.45 -0.10 -2.10
C ARG A 43 5.56 0.13 -0.88
N TYR A 44 4.25 0.07 -1.07
CA TYR A 44 3.26 0.07 -0.01
C TYR A 44 2.47 -1.23 -0.03
N TYR A 45 1.90 -1.58 1.12
CA TYR A 45 1.08 -2.77 1.27
C TYR A 45 -0.37 -2.39 1.45
N GLY A 46 -1.24 -3.15 0.79
CA GLY A 46 -2.67 -2.88 0.74
C GLY A 46 -3.08 -1.69 -0.12
N GLU A 47 -4.17 -1.00 0.23
CA GLU A 47 -4.79 -0.01 -0.65
C GLU A 47 -3.95 1.26 -0.85
N GLU A 48 -4.09 1.89 -2.03
CA GLU A 48 -3.53 3.22 -2.26
C GLU A 48 -4.28 4.23 -1.38
N THR A 49 -3.62 4.65 -0.30
CA THR A 49 -4.18 5.62 0.64
C THR A 49 -3.24 6.80 0.81
N TRP A 50 -3.80 7.93 1.25
CA TRP A 50 -2.98 9.09 1.63
C TRP A 50 -1.94 8.74 2.69
N ASP A 51 -2.28 7.85 3.63
CA ASP A 51 -1.37 7.39 4.68
C ASP A 51 -0.16 6.64 4.12
N ASN A 52 -0.38 5.71 3.18
CA ASN A 52 0.69 5.00 2.48
C ASN A 52 1.58 5.95 1.66
N ARG A 53 1.00 6.96 1.02
CA ARG A 53 1.76 8.02 0.35
C ARG A 53 2.65 8.79 1.34
N LYS A 54 2.10 9.21 2.48
CA LYS A 54 2.86 9.94 3.51
C LYS A 54 3.99 9.08 4.10
N LYS A 55 3.77 7.78 4.30
CA LYS A 55 4.82 6.85 4.73
C LYS A 55 5.98 6.80 3.74
N CYS A 56 5.69 6.73 2.45
CA CYS A 56 6.73 6.79 1.40
C CYS A 56 7.45 8.14 1.37
N GLU A 57 6.73 9.25 1.50
CA GLU A 57 7.34 10.58 1.63
C GLU A 57 8.28 10.68 2.84
N ASN A 58 7.88 10.12 3.97
CA ASN A 58 8.70 10.08 5.19
C ASN A 58 9.92 9.17 5.04
N ALA A 59 9.83 8.10 4.23
CA ALA A 59 10.97 7.26 3.86
C ALA A 59 11.96 7.98 2.91
N GLY A 60 11.58 9.14 2.38
CA GLY A 60 12.40 9.96 1.49
C GLY A 60 12.02 9.84 0.01
N CYS A 61 10.89 9.24 -0.34
CA CYS A 61 10.38 9.22 -1.72
C CYS A 61 9.58 10.49 -2.01
N ARG A 62 10.03 11.31 -2.96
CA ARG A 62 9.18 12.39 -3.50
C ARG A 62 8.20 11.81 -4.50
N VAL A 63 7.02 11.42 -4.01
CA VAL A 63 6.01 10.71 -4.81
C VAL A 63 5.58 11.55 -6.02
N SER A 64 5.78 11.01 -7.22
CA SER A 64 5.37 11.62 -8.49
C SER A 64 4.13 10.95 -9.12
N GLY A 65 3.77 9.74 -8.67
CA GLY A 65 2.62 8.99 -9.15
C GLY A 65 2.52 7.61 -8.51
N THR A 66 1.53 6.82 -8.95
CA THR A 66 1.34 5.42 -8.55
C THR A 66 1.68 4.50 -9.73
N GLY A 67 2.22 3.32 -9.45
CA GLY A 67 2.51 2.31 -10.45
C GLY A 67 2.67 0.91 -9.86
N SER A 68 2.91 -0.06 -10.75
CA SER A 68 3.28 -1.42 -10.34
C SER A 68 4.71 -1.47 -9.82
N CYS A 69 4.95 -2.27 -8.79
CA CYS A 69 6.30 -2.48 -8.30
C CYS A 69 7.15 -3.22 -9.34
N PRO A 70 8.37 -2.74 -9.66
CA PRO A 70 9.24 -3.46 -10.57
C PRO A 70 9.76 -4.75 -9.92
N SER A 71 9.92 -5.79 -10.72
CA SER A 71 10.53 -7.07 -10.28
C SER A 71 12.04 -7.14 -10.53
N ALA A 72 12.60 -6.18 -11.27
CA ALA A 72 14.00 -6.18 -11.65
C ALA A 72 14.87 -5.55 -10.55
N SER A 73 16.04 -6.15 -10.28
CA SER A 73 16.91 -5.75 -9.17
C SER A 73 17.69 -4.44 -9.40
N ASN A 74 17.60 -3.84 -10.58
CA ASN A 74 18.29 -2.58 -10.91
C ASN A 74 17.54 -1.34 -10.40
N TYR A 75 16.32 -1.51 -9.88
CA TYR A 75 15.54 -0.43 -9.30
C TYR A 75 15.78 -0.33 -7.80
N HIS A 76 15.97 0.90 -7.33
CA HIS A 76 16.05 1.21 -5.91
C HIS A 76 14.64 1.39 -5.38
N VAL A 77 14.19 0.38 -4.66
CA VAL A 77 12.84 0.33 -4.07
C VAL A 77 12.99 0.33 -2.56
N CYS A 78 12.37 1.31 -1.91
CA CYS A 78 12.19 1.31 -0.46
C CYS A 78 10.78 0.85 -0.09
N ASP A 79 10.54 0.52 1.18
CA ASP A 79 9.22 0.15 1.66
C ASP A 79 8.61 1.29 2.50
N ALA A 80 7.29 1.46 2.38
CA ALA A 80 6.46 2.31 3.23
C ALA A 80 6.37 1.79 4.67
N VAL A 81 6.90 0.58 4.92
CA VAL A 81 7.13 0.06 6.26
C VAL A 81 8.22 0.92 6.85
N GLY A 82 7.79 1.89 7.67
CA GLY A 82 8.62 2.95 8.20
C GLY A 82 10.02 2.45 8.49
N THR A 83 10.98 2.87 7.67
CA THR A 83 12.33 2.97 8.17
C THR A 83 12.19 3.80 9.44
N ASN A 84 12.87 3.32 10.48
CA ASN A 84 12.92 3.91 11.79
C ASN A 84 13.63 5.28 11.73
N SER A 85 13.23 6.16 10.83
CA SER A 85 13.43 7.58 10.96
C SER A 85 12.45 8.01 12.03
N LYS A 86 12.81 7.70 13.29
CA LYS A 86 12.34 8.50 14.41
C LYS A 86 12.51 9.92 13.94
N THR A 87 11.38 10.61 13.72
CA THR A 87 11.40 12.03 13.40
C THR A 87 12.32 12.65 14.47
N LYS A 88 13.12 13.67 14.16
CA LYS A 88 14.00 14.30 15.16
C LYS A 88 13.27 14.62 16.48
N LYS A 89 11.95 14.84 16.42
CA LYS A 89 11.01 14.92 17.55
C LYS A 89 10.88 13.63 18.38
N ASP A 90 10.76 12.45 17.77
CA ASP A 90 10.64 11.15 18.45
C ASP A 90 11.95 10.74 19.15
N VAL A 91 13.10 11.11 18.57
CA VAL A 91 14.42 10.98 19.24
C VAL A 91 14.51 11.94 20.43
N LEU A 92 14.13 13.21 20.23
CA LEU A 92 14.19 14.22 21.29
C LEU A 92 13.26 13.86 22.47
N VAL A 93 12.05 13.38 22.20
CA VAL A 93 11.11 12.93 23.24
C VAL A 93 11.62 11.70 24.00
N SER A 94 12.39 10.82 23.34
CA SER A 94 13.02 9.66 23.99
C SER A 94 14.20 10.07 24.89
N LEU A 95 14.94 11.12 24.52
CA LEU A 95 16.08 11.65 25.31
C LEU A 95 15.64 12.52 26.49
N LEU A 96 14.51 13.20 26.40
CA LEU A 96 13.97 14.07 27.46
C LEU A 96 13.20 13.30 28.56
N ARG A 97 12.98 11.99 28.39
CA ARG A 97 12.34 11.12 29.39
C ARG A 97 13.33 10.34 30.26
N ASN A 98 14.62 10.62 30.15
CA ASN A 98 15.67 10.05 30.99
C ASN A 98 16.22 11.12 31.94
#